data_AF-A0A7S1ZNC5-F1
#
_entry.id   AF-A0A7S1ZNC5-F1
#
_cell.length_a   1.000
_cell.length_b   1.000
_cell.length_c   1.000
_cell.angle_alpha   90.00
_cell.angle_beta   90.00
_cell.angle_gamma   90.00
#
_symmetry.space_group_name_H-M   'P 1'
#
loop_
_entity.id
_entity.type
_entity.pdbx_description
1 polymer ?
#
loop_
_entity_poly.entity_id
_entity_poly.type
_entity_poly.pdbx_seq_one_letter_code
_entity_poly.pdbx_strand_id
1 'polypeptide(L)'
;STLAPVAGDAVESAVHKLEEPLSDHVRMLHAVRAALQKRHDRRLTYTTALGTVTARQSGLNKMRGGASSQPSNAGAQMRAYDAELSLRRAQEAAEAARRDYEDVSKRVLREVDRFKAEQASNLRATLAEFCRAMAEYHARMG
;
A
#
# COMPACT_ATOMS: atom_id res chain seq x y z
N SER A 1 25.68 -11.77 50.58
CA SER A 1 24.48 -11.18 49.95
C SER A 1 24.81 -10.24 48.80
N THR A 2 25.44 -10.72 47.72
CA THR A 2 25.85 -9.91 46.56
C THR A 2 25.17 -10.31 45.24
N LEU A 3 24.20 -11.23 45.28
CA LEU A 3 23.60 -11.84 44.08
C LEU A 3 22.38 -11.07 43.51
N ALA A 4 21.68 -10.28 44.33
CA ALA A 4 20.49 -9.53 43.92
C ALA A 4 20.75 -8.40 42.89
N PRO A 5 21.85 -7.62 42.93
CA PRO A 5 22.11 -6.54 41.96
C PRO A 5 22.38 -7.08 40.55
N VAL A 6 23.16 -8.17 40.46
CA VAL A 6 23.57 -8.79 39.18
C VAL A 6 22.38 -9.38 38.43
N ALA A 7 21.37 -9.84 39.16
CA ALA A 7 20.14 -10.38 38.60
C ALA A 7 19.22 -9.26 38.06
N GLY A 8 19.14 -8.11 38.77
CA GLY A 8 18.44 -6.91 38.30
C GLY A 8 19.03 -6.34 37.01
N ASP A 9 20.36 -6.24 36.94
CA ASP A 9 21.08 -5.76 35.74
C ASP A 9 20.82 -6.65 34.51
N ALA A 10 20.67 -7.96 34.70
CA ALA A 10 20.39 -8.90 33.62
C ALA A 10 18.97 -8.74 33.04
N VAL A 11 17.98 -8.48 33.89
CA VAL A 11 16.58 -8.22 33.46
C VAL A 11 16.47 -6.86 32.78
N GLU A 12 17.08 -5.82 33.35
CA GLU A 12 17.11 -4.48 32.76
C GLU A 12 17.82 -4.49 31.39
N SER A 13 18.95 -5.22 31.27
CA SER A 13 19.62 -5.46 29.99
C SER A 13 18.74 -6.20 28.99
N ALA A 14 17.97 -7.20 29.42
CA ALA A 14 17.07 -7.96 28.56
C ALA A 14 15.86 -7.13 28.07
N VAL A 15 15.33 -6.23 28.91
CA VAL A 15 14.28 -5.27 28.53
C VAL A 15 14.82 -4.28 27.50
N HIS A 16 16.02 -3.73 27.69
CA HIS A 16 16.62 -2.81 26.72
C HIS A 16 16.85 -3.48 25.36
N LYS A 17 17.24 -4.76 25.34
CA LYS A 17 17.39 -5.54 24.10
C LYS A 17 16.07 -5.82 23.38
N LEU A 18 14.92 -5.62 24.03
CA LEU A 18 13.57 -5.77 23.45
C LEU A 18 13.06 -4.47 22.82
N GLU A 19 13.44 -3.32 23.35
CA GLU A 19 12.88 -2.02 22.94
C GLU A 19 13.17 -1.70 21.47
N GLU A 20 14.41 -1.90 21.03
CA GLU A 20 14.83 -1.60 19.66
C GLU A 20 14.14 -2.51 18.62
N PRO A 21 14.13 -3.86 18.78
CA PRO A 21 13.38 -4.75 17.89
C PRO A 21 11.87 -4.46 17.83
N LEU A 22 11.25 -4.12 18.97
CA LEU A 22 9.83 -3.76 19.01
C LEU A 22 9.56 -2.42 18.30
N SER A 23 10.44 -1.43 18.50
CA SER A 23 10.37 -0.14 17.83
C SER A 23 10.51 -0.29 16.31
N ASP A 24 11.47 -1.09 15.85
CA ASP A 24 11.64 -1.40 14.43
C ASP A 24 10.45 -2.14 13.85
N HIS A 25 9.84 -3.03 14.63
CA HIS A 25 8.61 -3.68 14.22
C HIS A 25 7.46 -2.68 14.00
N VAL A 26 7.27 -1.74 14.94
CA VAL A 26 6.26 -0.67 14.82
C VAL A 26 6.55 0.20 13.59
N ARG A 27 7.80 0.57 13.33
CA ARG A 27 8.21 1.32 12.12
C ARG A 27 7.84 0.57 10.84
N MET A 28 8.09 -0.75 10.80
CA MET A 28 7.74 -1.56 9.64
C MET A 28 6.22 -1.67 9.44
N LEU A 29 5.43 -1.82 10.50
CA LEU A 29 3.97 -1.78 10.42
C LEU A 29 3.47 -0.45 9.85
N HIS A 30 4.05 0.67 10.27
CA HIS A 30 3.73 1.98 9.70
C HIS A 30 4.08 2.07 8.21
N ALA A 31 5.23 1.54 7.79
CA ALA A 31 5.63 1.50 6.38
C ALA A 31 4.64 0.68 5.53
N VAL A 32 4.27 -0.52 5.98
CA VAL A 32 3.27 -1.36 5.31
C VAL A 32 1.91 -0.66 5.22
N ARG A 33 1.45 -0.04 6.32
CA ARG A 33 0.21 0.74 6.34
C ARG A 33 0.25 1.90 5.34
N ALA A 34 1.33 2.66 5.29
CA ALA A 34 1.50 3.76 4.34
C ALA A 34 1.49 3.26 2.88
N ALA A 35 2.15 2.13 2.60
CA ALA A 35 2.16 1.53 1.28
C ALA A 35 0.76 1.05 0.85
N LEU A 36 0.00 0.44 1.76
CA LEU A 36 -1.40 0.04 1.54
C LEU A 36 -2.30 1.23 1.28
N GLN A 37 -2.15 2.33 2.04
CA GLN A 37 -2.91 3.56 1.81
C GLN A 37 -2.60 4.13 0.43
N LYS A 38 -1.31 4.25 0.06
CA LYS A 38 -0.91 4.73 -1.25
C LYS A 38 -1.50 3.88 -2.38
N ARG A 39 -1.53 2.55 -2.23
CA ARG A 39 -2.17 1.64 -3.19
C ARG A 39 -3.68 1.90 -3.30
N HIS A 40 -4.34 2.12 -2.16
CA HIS A 40 -5.76 2.45 -2.13
C HIS A 40 -6.04 3.75 -2.90
N ASP A 41 -5.26 4.80 -2.65
CA ASP A 41 -5.43 6.09 -3.33
C ASP A 41 -5.24 5.96 -4.85
N ARG A 42 -4.21 5.21 -5.30
CA ARG A 42 -4.01 4.96 -6.73
C ARG A 42 -5.13 4.16 -7.36
N ARG A 43 -5.71 3.20 -6.64
CA ARG A 43 -6.89 2.45 -7.10
C ARG A 43 -8.09 3.38 -7.29
N LEU A 44 -8.31 4.33 -6.37
CA LEU A 44 -9.38 5.32 -6.49
C LEU A 44 -9.16 6.19 -7.73
N THR A 45 -7.95 6.72 -7.92
CA THR A 45 -7.61 7.51 -9.12
C THR A 45 -7.87 6.74 -10.41
N TYR A 46 -7.45 5.48 -10.48
CA TYR A 46 -7.72 4.63 -11.64
C TYR A 46 -9.21 4.40 -11.87
N THR A 47 -9.98 4.10 -10.81
CA THR A 47 -11.43 3.89 -10.90
C THR A 47 -12.15 5.16 -11.38
N THR A 48 -11.76 6.33 -10.89
CA THR A 48 -12.29 7.63 -11.35
C THR A 48 -11.97 7.89 -12.82
N ALA A 49 -10.75 7.55 -13.26
CA ALA A 49 -10.36 7.68 -14.66
C ALA A 49 -11.18 6.76 -15.58
N LEU A 50 -11.44 5.52 -15.16
CA LEU A 50 -12.35 4.60 -15.87
C LEU A 50 -13.79 5.14 -15.96
N GLY A 51 -14.29 5.74 -14.89
CA GLY A 51 -15.59 6.42 -14.88
C GLY A 51 -15.64 7.53 -15.93
N THR A 52 -14.56 8.31 -16.05
CA THR A 52 -14.43 9.38 -17.05
C THR A 52 -14.41 8.83 -18.47
N VAL A 53 -13.68 7.74 -18.73
CA VAL A 53 -13.68 7.05 -20.04
C VAL A 53 -15.09 6.59 -20.40
N THR A 54 -15.77 5.93 -19.47
CA THR A 54 -17.15 5.43 -19.67
C THR A 54 -18.11 6.57 -19.99
N ALA A 55 -18.02 7.69 -19.27
CA ALA A 55 -18.85 8.87 -19.52
C ALA A 55 -18.59 9.48 -20.90
N ARG A 56 -17.32 9.66 -21.29
CA ARG A 56 -16.94 10.22 -22.60
C ARG A 56 -17.33 9.29 -23.76
N GLN A 57 -17.14 7.98 -23.59
CA GLN A 57 -17.55 6.97 -24.57
C GLN A 57 -19.07 6.99 -24.78
N SER A 58 -19.84 7.06 -23.69
CA SER A 58 -21.30 7.13 -23.74
C SER A 58 -21.77 8.41 -24.43
N GLY A 59 -21.13 9.55 -24.14
CA GLY A 59 -21.40 10.83 -24.82
C GLY A 59 -21.15 10.76 -26.32
N LEU A 60 -20.00 10.20 -26.72
CA LEU A 60 -19.64 10.01 -28.13
C LEU A 60 -20.63 9.11 -28.87
N ASN A 61 -21.05 8.00 -28.25
CA ASN A 61 -22.03 7.09 -28.83
C ASN A 61 -23.38 7.78 -29.07
N LYS A 62 -23.84 8.62 -28.12
CA LYS A 62 -25.06 9.42 -28.29
C LYS A 62 -24.95 10.40 -29.46
N MET A 63 -23.81 11.09 -29.59
CA MET A 63 -23.57 12.01 -30.71
C MET A 63 -23.57 11.29 -32.06
N ARG A 64 -22.95 10.10 -32.14
CA ARG A 64 -22.94 9.28 -33.36
C ARG A 64 -24.32 8.72 -33.70
N GLY A 65 -25.09 8.27 -32.71
CA GLY A 65 -26.46 7.78 -32.91
C GLY A 65 -27.48 8.87 -33.23
N GLY A 66 -27.20 10.13 -32.87
CA GLY A 66 -28.00 11.30 -33.27
C GLY A 66 -27.57 11.91 -34.62
N ALA A 67 -26.31 11.77 -35.02
CA ALA A 67 -25.78 12.29 -36.28
C ALA A 67 -26.23 11.51 -37.52
N SER A 68 -26.78 10.30 -37.36
CA SER A 68 -27.31 9.48 -38.46
C SER A 68 -28.58 10.05 -39.11
N SER A 69 -29.17 11.12 -38.58
CA SER A 69 -30.34 11.79 -39.17
C SER A 69 -30.01 13.02 -40.03
N GLN A 70 -28.78 13.56 -39.98
CA GLN A 70 -28.34 14.69 -40.83
C GLN A 70 -26.83 14.63 -41.13
N PRO A 71 -26.42 14.00 -42.25
CA PRO A 71 -25.01 13.76 -42.58
C PRO A 71 -24.18 15.01 -42.98
N SER A 72 -24.82 16.15 -43.23
CA SER A 72 -24.23 17.27 -43.99
C SER A 72 -23.85 18.51 -43.16
N ASN A 73 -23.86 18.46 -41.83
CA ASN A 73 -23.44 19.61 -41.02
C ASN A 73 -21.96 19.49 -40.62
N ALA A 74 -21.09 20.30 -41.21
CA ALA A 74 -19.66 20.38 -40.87
C ALA A 74 -19.43 20.63 -39.36
N GLY A 75 -20.33 21.36 -38.69
CA GLY A 75 -20.28 21.59 -37.24
C GLY A 75 -20.64 20.36 -36.39
N ALA A 76 -21.32 19.35 -36.93
CA ALA A 76 -21.55 18.07 -36.25
C ALA A 76 -20.32 17.15 -36.34
N GLN A 77 -19.64 17.16 -37.50
CA GLN A 77 -18.39 16.40 -37.69
C GLN A 77 -17.27 16.93 -36.78
N MET A 78 -17.12 18.25 -36.68
CA MET A 78 -16.12 18.86 -35.79
C MET A 78 -16.36 18.51 -34.31
N ARG A 79 -17.62 18.55 -33.85
CA ARG A 79 -17.98 18.15 -32.48
C ARG A 79 -17.71 16.67 -32.19
N ALA A 80 -17.97 15.78 -33.15
CA ALA A 80 -17.65 14.36 -33.01
C ALA A 80 -16.13 14.14 -32.92
N TYR A 81 -15.35 14.84 -33.74
CA TYR A 81 -13.90 14.79 -33.71
C TYR A 81 -13.33 15.27 -32.35
N ASP A 82 -13.81 16.40 -31.83
CA ASP A 82 -13.39 16.91 -30.52
C ASP A 82 -13.72 15.93 -29.39
N ALA A 83 -14.87 15.26 -29.47
CA ALA A 83 -15.27 14.25 -28.51
C ALA A 83 -14.41 12.98 -28.59
N GLU A 84 -14.00 12.56 -29.79
CA GLU A 84 -13.05 11.46 -29.99
C GLU A 84 -11.67 11.78 -29.40
N LEU A 85 -11.16 12.99 -29.65
CA LEU A 85 -9.89 13.44 -29.08
C LEU A 85 -9.97 13.48 -27.55
N SER A 86 -11.08 13.98 -27.00
CA SER A 86 -11.34 13.98 -25.57
C SER A 86 -11.38 12.56 -25.00
N LEU A 87 -12.05 11.62 -25.67
CA LEU A 87 -12.10 10.22 -25.26
C LEU A 87 -10.68 9.60 -25.23
N ARG A 88 -9.88 9.81 -26.28
CA ARG A 88 -8.50 9.31 -26.34
C ARG A 88 -7.66 9.81 -25.16
N ARG A 89 -7.73 11.11 -24.86
CA ARG A 89 -7.03 11.69 -23.69
C ARG A 89 -7.47 11.06 -22.36
N ALA A 90 -8.76 10.74 -22.20
CA ALA A 90 -9.22 10.05 -21.00
C ALA A 90 -8.72 8.60 -20.93
N GLN A 91 -8.65 7.90 -22.07
CA GLN A 91 -8.11 6.54 -22.14
C GLN A 91 -6.62 6.51 -21.79
N GLU A 92 -5.84 7.46 -22.32
CA GLU A 92 -4.43 7.64 -21.98
C GLU A 92 -4.24 7.91 -20.48
N ALA A 93 -5.05 8.80 -19.90
CA ALA A 93 -5.02 9.09 -18.46
C ALA A 93 -5.40 7.86 -17.61
N ALA A 94 -6.40 7.09 -18.03
CA ALA A 94 -6.79 5.86 -17.34
C ALA A 94 -5.70 4.79 -17.41
N GLU A 95 -5.01 4.67 -18.55
CA GLU A 95 -3.90 3.75 -18.71
C GLU A 95 -2.68 4.16 -17.87
N ALA A 96 -2.37 5.47 -17.80
CA ALA A 96 -1.34 5.98 -16.90
C ALA A 96 -1.68 5.67 -15.43
N ALA A 97 -2.92 5.93 -15.02
CA ALA A 97 -3.40 5.63 -13.66
C ALA A 97 -3.38 4.12 -13.35
N ARG A 98 -3.64 3.27 -14.35
CA ARG A 98 -3.53 1.80 -14.23
C ARG A 98 -2.10 1.38 -13.94
N ARG A 99 -1.13 1.86 -14.71
CA ARG A 99 0.30 1.53 -14.53
C ARG A 99 0.79 1.97 -13.14
N ASP A 100 0.42 3.17 -12.71
CA ASP A 100 0.70 3.68 -11.37
C ASP A 100 0.14 2.75 -10.27
N TYR A 101 -1.11 2.32 -10.42
CA TYR A 101 -1.74 1.41 -9.47
C TYR A 101 -1.06 0.04 -9.44
N GLU A 102 -0.71 -0.52 -10.60
CA GLU A 102 0.00 -1.80 -10.72
C GLU A 102 1.39 -1.74 -10.10
N ASP A 103 2.14 -0.66 -10.34
CA ASP A 103 3.49 -0.48 -9.81
C ASP A 103 3.49 -0.35 -8.28
N VAL A 104 2.57 0.42 -7.71
CA VAL A 104 2.42 0.51 -6.25
C VAL A 104 1.94 -0.83 -5.69
N SER A 105 1.04 -1.55 -6.37
CA SER A 105 0.58 -2.87 -5.94
C SER A 105 1.71 -3.90 -5.88
N LYS A 106 2.60 -3.91 -6.88
CA LYS A 106 3.81 -4.77 -6.88
C LYS A 106 4.73 -4.46 -5.70
N ARG A 107 4.93 -3.17 -5.39
CA ARG A 107 5.76 -2.75 -4.23
C ARG A 107 5.14 -3.19 -2.91
N VAL A 108 3.83 -2.98 -2.73
CA VAL A 108 3.11 -3.43 -1.54
C VAL A 108 3.25 -4.94 -1.32
N LEU A 109 3.12 -5.76 -2.35
CA LEU A 109 3.28 -7.20 -2.23
C LEU A 109 4.68 -7.58 -1.71
N ARG A 110 5.73 -6.96 -2.26
CA ARG A 110 7.10 -7.17 -1.78
C ARG A 110 7.29 -6.76 -0.32
N GLU A 111 6.75 -5.61 0.08
CA GLU A 111 6.84 -5.15 1.48
C GLU A 111 6.08 -6.08 2.43
N VAL A 112 4.92 -6.59 2.01
CA VAL A 112 4.14 -7.56 2.80
C VAL A 112 4.86 -8.90 2.90
N ASP A 113 5.50 -9.37 1.83
CA ASP A 113 6.26 -10.63 1.85
C ASP A 113 7.52 -10.49 2.70
N ARG A 114 8.24 -9.38 2.59
CA ARG A 114 9.37 -9.02 3.45
C ARG A 114 8.95 -8.96 4.91
N PHE A 115 7.83 -8.28 5.19
CA PHE A 115 7.24 -8.23 6.52
C PHE A 115 7.00 -9.64 7.06
N LYS A 116 6.32 -10.51 6.32
CA LYS A 116 6.04 -11.88 6.78
C LYS A 116 7.32 -12.69 7.07
N ALA A 117 8.35 -12.53 6.24
CA ALA A 117 9.62 -13.25 6.37
C ALA A 117 10.45 -12.77 7.57
N GLU A 118 10.64 -11.46 7.72
CA GLU A 118 11.52 -10.88 8.74
C GLU A 118 10.85 -10.88 10.13
N GLN A 119 9.55 -10.60 10.22
CA GLN A 119 8.89 -10.39 11.52
C GLN A 119 8.66 -11.66 12.33
N ALA A 120 8.32 -12.77 11.68
CA ALA A 120 8.02 -14.01 12.39
C ALA A 120 9.29 -14.61 13.04
N SER A 121 10.44 -14.40 12.42
CA SER A 121 11.72 -14.88 12.92
C SER A 121 12.26 -13.97 14.02
N ASN A 122 12.32 -12.67 13.77
CA ASN A 122 12.96 -11.72 14.70
C ASN A 122 12.17 -11.58 16.00
N LEU A 123 10.85 -11.40 15.93
CA LEU A 123 10.03 -11.25 17.14
C LEU A 123 10.08 -12.50 18.03
N ARG A 124 10.07 -13.70 17.42
CA ARG A 124 10.18 -14.96 18.17
C ARG A 124 11.54 -15.10 18.83
N ALA A 125 12.63 -14.76 18.13
CA ALA A 125 13.97 -14.84 18.67
C ALA A 125 14.13 -13.88 19.87
N THR A 126 13.74 -12.62 19.71
CA THR A 126 13.83 -11.61 20.78
C THR A 126 12.98 -11.98 21.99
N LEU A 127 11.73 -12.44 21.79
CA LEU A 127 10.87 -12.87 22.90
C LEU A 127 11.42 -14.14 23.59
N ALA A 128 11.97 -15.10 22.84
CA ALA A 128 12.56 -16.30 23.41
C ALA A 128 13.80 -15.99 24.27
N GLU A 129 14.65 -15.05 23.82
CA GLU A 129 15.79 -14.57 24.60
C GLU A 129 15.35 -13.89 25.89
N PHE A 130 14.32 -13.04 25.82
CA PHE A 130 13.76 -12.40 27.01
C PHE A 130 13.17 -13.43 27.99
N CYS A 131 12.37 -14.39 27.51
CA CYS A 131 11.83 -15.45 28.34
C CYS A 131 12.93 -16.28 29.02
N ARG A 132 14.05 -16.56 28.31
CA ARG A 132 15.22 -17.21 28.90
C ARG A 132 15.84 -16.37 30.02
N ALA A 133 16.09 -15.09 29.77
CA ALA A 133 16.66 -14.19 30.77
C ALA A 133 15.78 -14.10 32.03
N MET A 134 14.45 -14.01 31.86
CA MET A 134 13.49 -14.01 32.97
C MET A 134 13.47 -15.33 33.73
N ALA A 135 13.55 -16.47 33.03
CA ALA A 135 13.61 -17.78 33.67
C ALA A 135 14.91 -17.96 34.49
N GLU A 136 16.05 -17.53 33.96
CA GLU A 136 17.33 -17.54 34.69
C GLU A 136 17.30 -16.61 35.91
N TYR A 137 16.69 -15.43 35.78
CA TYR A 137 16.49 -14.50 36.90
C TYR A 137 15.66 -15.15 38.02
N HIS A 138 14.50 -15.71 37.69
CA HIS A 138 13.63 -16.35 38.67
C HIS A 138 14.28 -17.60 39.31
N ALA A 139 15.01 -18.41 38.54
CA ALA A 139 15.71 -19.58 39.05
C ALA A 139 16.88 -19.26 40.00
N ARG A 140 17.42 -18.03 39.94
CA ARG A 140 18.48 -17.55 40.84
C ARG A 140 17.94 -16.83 42.08
N MET A 141 16.66 -16.42 42.05
CA MET A 141 15.99 -15.65 43.11
C MET A 141 15.07 -16.52 43.99
N GLY A 142 14.69 -17.72 43.54
CA GLY A 142 14.01 -18.75 44.36
C GLY A 142 15.01 -19.74 44.94
#